data_AF-A0A2E7SIC3-F1
#
_entry.id   AF-A0A2E7SIC3-F1
#
_cell.length_a   1.000
_cell.length_b   1.000
_cell.length_c   1.000
_cell.angle_alpha   90.00
_cell.angle_beta   90.00
_cell.angle_gamma   90.00
#
_symmetry.space_group_name_H-M   'P 1'
#
loop_
_entity.id
_entity.type
_entity.pdbx_description
1 polymer ?
#
loop_
_entity_poly.entity_id
_entity_poly.type
_entity_poly.pdbx_seq_one_letter_code
_entity_poly.pdbx_strand_id
1 'polypeptide(L)'
;MRNTFFTHGTRNEQFLQQDLTEEFLKMFGMDVLYIPRQLIQKDGVFNEEVITQFDDSYIIEAYLENFDGFQGGGDLLTKFGIRQTDEITMVISQERFSNLISQFLLLDEDIEVGERPEEGALLYFPLSSNYFEIKFVEHEEPFYQLGKNYVYKLKAELFEYSDEQGEFFAGDEELIDTGYTVQYYYLVNPGTSAAGTPIITNGAISQAVVTTNGSKYNFTPTVTVTGDGTNATVHAEMIVANVSGSTPTRAAVLDPTVVNGKMTALTILDPGAGYDISRSSIDFTDPPSVGSKPVVVPTFDSAGGLTKVEITNEGSGYDSVERIVIDSAGSGYTTAAFTIQSVPSGLSGTFTDGETVTGGTTGGTAMVADWDKSDGWLKLKSPTEDFQIGELLVGNTSGASITIHSFDAMQTTDTKYSDSVTFETQADDIIDFSEGNPFGIAT
;
A
#
# COMPACT_ATOMS: atom_id res chain seq x y z
N MET A 1 -53.79 -0.62 -29.70
CA MET A 1 -53.85 -1.56 -30.83
C MET A 1 -52.59 -1.33 -31.66
N ARG A 2 -51.60 -2.25 -31.63
CA ARG A 2 -50.31 -2.08 -32.32
C ARG A 2 -50.47 -2.37 -33.82
N ASN A 3 -49.90 -1.54 -34.69
CA ASN A 3 -49.93 -1.70 -36.14
C ASN A 3 -48.98 -2.83 -36.56
N THR A 4 -49.50 -3.82 -37.30
CA THR A 4 -48.79 -5.03 -37.75
C THR A 4 -47.71 -4.79 -38.82
N PHE A 5 -47.60 -3.57 -39.35
CA PHE A 5 -46.61 -3.19 -40.38
C PHE A 5 -45.37 -2.47 -39.84
N PHE A 6 -45.31 -2.16 -38.53
CA PHE A 6 -44.12 -1.56 -37.91
C PHE A 6 -43.47 -2.57 -36.95
N THR A 7 -42.49 -3.31 -37.45
CA THR A 7 -41.56 -4.06 -36.59
C THR A 7 -40.68 -3.03 -35.89
N HIS A 8 -40.76 -2.95 -34.56
CA HIS A 8 -39.89 -2.09 -33.75
C HIS A 8 -38.49 -2.72 -33.61
N GLY A 9 -37.94 -3.23 -34.72
CA GLY A 9 -36.73 -4.04 -34.80
C GLY A 9 -36.79 -5.38 -34.09
N THR A 10 -35.90 -6.27 -34.53
CA THR A 10 -35.54 -7.50 -33.82
C THR A 10 -34.46 -7.21 -32.78
N ARG A 11 -34.31 -8.08 -31.78
CA ARG A 11 -33.28 -7.94 -30.72
C ARG A 11 -31.87 -7.77 -31.31
N ASN A 12 -31.56 -8.46 -32.42
CA ASN A 12 -30.27 -8.36 -33.09
C ASN A 12 -30.07 -7.01 -33.77
N GLU A 13 -31.12 -6.41 -34.35
CA GLU A 13 -31.02 -5.07 -34.94
C GLU A 13 -30.88 -4.00 -33.86
N GLN A 14 -31.52 -4.18 -32.70
CA GLN A 14 -31.34 -3.30 -31.54
C GLN A 14 -29.91 -3.36 -31.01
N PHE A 15 -29.32 -4.56 -30.91
CA PHE A 15 -27.91 -4.70 -30.53
C PHE A 15 -26.97 -4.05 -31.54
N LEU A 16 -27.18 -4.29 -32.84
CA LEU A 16 -26.37 -3.65 -33.87
C LEU A 16 -26.46 -2.12 -33.80
N GLN A 17 -27.65 -1.57 -33.59
CA GLN A 17 -27.84 -0.12 -33.46
C GLN A 17 -27.11 0.45 -32.22
N GLN A 18 -27.12 -0.29 -31.11
CA GLN A 18 -26.41 0.07 -29.89
C GLN A 18 -24.89 0.02 -30.09
N ASP A 19 -24.37 -1.05 -30.69
CA ASP A 19 -22.94 -1.20 -31.00
C ASP A 19 -22.44 -0.05 -31.90
N LEU A 20 -23.21 0.31 -32.93
CA LEU A 20 -22.89 1.45 -33.81
C LEU A 20 -22.93 2.79 -33.07
N THR A 21 -23.84 2.94 -32.12
CA THR A 21 -23.93 4.16 -31.29
C THR A 21 -22.71 4.28 -30.37
N GLU A 22 -22.27 3.17 -29.77
CA GLU A 22 -21.08 3.15 -28.93
C GLU A 22 -19.80 3.37 -29.73
N GLU A 23 -19.70 2.80 -30.94
CA GLU A 23 -18.57 3.06 -31.83
C GLU A 23 -18.52 4.54 -32.22
N PHE A 24 -19.67 5.17 -32.52
CA PHE A 24 -19.75 6.60 -32.78
C PHE A 24 -19.27 7.44 -31.59
N LEU A 25 -19.75 7.13 -30.38
CA LEU A 25 -19.34 7.83 -29.16
C LEU A 25 -17.84 7.67 -28.88
N LYS A 26 -17.26 6.50 -29.13
CA LYS A 26 -15.81 6.26 -28.98
C LYS A 26 -14.97 6.98 -30.03
N MET A 27 -15.48 7.13 -31.26
CA MET A 27 -14.74 7.78 -32.34
C MET A 27 -14.80 9.31 -32.30
N PHE A 28 -15.94 9.87 -31.90
CA PHE A 28 -16.21 11.31 -32.01
C PHE A 28 -16.48 11.99 -30.67
N GLY A 29 -16.74 11.22 -29.61
CA GLY A 29 -16.85 11.74 -28.25
C GLY A 29 -15.49 11.90 -27.58
N MET A 30 -15.54 12.17 -26.29
CA MET A 30 -14.39 12.26 -25.41
C MET A 30 -14.71 11.68 -24.04
N ASP A 31 -13.67 11.30 -23.32
CA ASP A 31 -13.80 10.81 -21.95
C ASP A 31 -14.08 11.98 -21.00
N VAL A 32 -15.19 11.90 -20.26
CA VAL A 32 -15.55 12.84 -19.21
C VAL A 32 -15.70 12.08 -17.89
N LEU A 33 -15.49 12.77 -16.76
CA LEU A 33 -15.80 12.16 -15.46
C LEU A 33 -17.24 12.51 -15.08
N TYR A 34 -18.05 11.48 -14.88
CA TYR A 34 -19.36 11.54 -14.26
C TYR A 34 -19.22 11.39 -12.75
N ILE A 35 -19.71 12.37 -12.01
CA ILE A 35 -19.60 12.47 -10.55
C ILE A 35 -21.04 12.47 -10.01
N PRO A 36 -21.53 11.34 -9.46
CA PRO A 36 -22.88 11.28 -8.91
C PRO A 36 -23.01 12.18 -7.67
N ARG A 37 -24.23 12.65 -7.44
CA ARG A 37 -24.59 13.44 -6.26
C ARG A 37 -25.05 12.49 -5.15
N GLN A 38 -24.42 12.58 -3.97
CA GLN A 38 -24.81 11.84 -2.78
C GLN A 38 -25.53 12.74 -1.79
N LEU A 39 -26.57 12.20 -1.11
CA LEU A 39 -27.37 12.94 -0.13
C LEU A 39 -27.04 12.48 1.29
N ILE A 40 -26.29 13.29 2.06
CA ILE A 40 -25.88 12.93 3.43
C ILE A 40 -27.05 13.04 4.42
N GLN A 41 -27.94 14.02 4.27
CA GLN A 41 -29.03 14.24 5.23
C GLN A 41 -30.34 14.71 4.57
N LYS A 42 -31.45 14.05 4.90
CA LYS A 42 -32.81 14.46 4.53
C LYS A 42 -33.53 14.98 5.77
N ASP A 43 -33.98 16.24 5.79
CA ASP A 43 -34.81 16.73 6.88
C ASP A 43 -36.23 16.14 6.76
N GLY A 44 -36.57 15.26 7.70
CA GLY A 44 -37.84 14.53 7.72
C GLY A 44 -39.09 15.38 8.00
N VAL A 45 -38.98 16.68 8.25
CA VAL A 45 -40.14 17.56 8.51
C VAL A 45 -40.60 18.35 7.28
N PHE A 46 -39.67 18.78 6.42
CA PHE A 46 -39.99 19.59 5.24
C PHE A 46 -39.57 18.98 3.90
N ASN A 47 -38.89 17.83 3.91
CA ASN A 47 -38.42 17.17 2.69
C ASN A 47 -37.58 18.12 1.80
N GLU A 48 -36.85 19.04 2.44
CA GLU A 48 -35.84 19.90 1.81
C GLU A 48 -34.50 19.15 1.84
N GLU A 49 -33.76 19.23 0.74
CA GLU A 49 -32.41 18.68 0.64
C GLU A 49 -31.46 19.48 1.52
N VAL A 50 -30.78 18.80 2.44
CA VAL A 50 -29.83 19.43 3.36
C VAL A 50 -28.50 18.70 3.22
N ILE A 51 -27.60 19.31 2.44
CA ILE A 51 -26.21 18.93 2.20
C ILE A 51 -26.02 17.79 1.19
N THR A 52 -25.35 18.14 0.10
CA THR A 52 -24.96 17.26 -1.00
C THR A 52 -23.47 17.04 -0.96
N GLN A 53 -23.05 15.82 -1.30
CA GLN A 53 -21.65 15.44 -1.39
C GLN A 53 -21.34 14.81 -2.74
N PHE A 54 -20.07 14.90 -3.13
CA PHE A 54 -19.53 14.36 -4.36
C PHE A 54 -18.18 13.71 -4.07
N ASP A 55 -18.18 12.40 -3.82
CA ASP A 55 -16.96 11.65 -3.47
C ASP A 55 -16.56 10.62 -4.53
N ASP A 56 -17.52 10.14 -5.33
CA ASP A 56 -17.24 9.18 -6.38
C ASP A 56 -17.10 9.81 -7.77
N SER A 57 -16.33 9.17 -8.64
CA SER A 57 -16.27 9.54 -10.06
C SER A 57 -16.09 8.34 -10.97
N TYR A 58 -16.70 8.41 -12.15
CA TYR A 58 -16.71 7.36 -13.16
C TYR A 58 -16.38 7.96 -14.52
N ILE A 59 -15.43 7.36 -15.23
CA ILE A 59 -15.11 7.77 -16.60
C ILE A 59 -16.18 7.24 -17.56
N ILE A 60 -16.72 8.10 -18.40
CA ILE A 60 -17.68 7.74 -19.45
C ILE A 60 -17.41 8.50 -20.74
N GLU A 61 -17.61 7.82 -21.88
CA GLU A 61 -17.50 8.44 -23.19
C GLU A 61 -18.75 9.31 -23.46
N ALA A 62 -18.53 10.61 -23.71
CA ALA A 62 -19.57 11.57 -24.00
C ALA A 62 -19.30 12.35 -25.29
N TYR A 63 -20.33 12.53 -26.12
CA TYR A 63 -20.29 13.38 -27.31
C TYR A 63 -20.95 14.73 -27.04
N LEU A 64 -20.26 15.82 -27.36
CA LEU A 64 -20.80 17.17 -27.23
C LEU A 64 -21.68 17.50 -28.45
N GLU A 65 -23.00 17.57 -28.27
CA GLU A 65 -23.96 17.80 -29.36
C GLU A 65 -23.96 19.26 -29.83
N ASN A 66 -23.75 20.22 -28.92
CA ASN A 66 -23.82 21.65 -29.20
C ASN A 66 -22.44 22.35 -29.14
N PHE A 67 -21.55 22.05 -30.09
CA PHE A 67 -20.28 22.80 -30.22
C PHE A 67 -20.49 24.32 -30.48
N ASP A 68 -21.67 24.71 -30.95
CA ASP A 68 -22.06 26.10 -31.26
C ASP A 68 -22.36 26.94 -30.00
N GLY A 69 -22.49 26.32 -28.82
CA GLY A 69 -22.64 27.03 -27.54
C GLY A 69 -21.43 27.89 -27.15
N PHE A 70 -20.26 27.64 -27.75
CA PHE A 70 -19.09 28.51 -27.64
C PHE A 70 -19.14 29.74 -28.58
N GLN A 71 -20.06 29.78 -29.54
CA GLN A 71 -20.29 30.94 -30.42
C GLN A 71 -21.58 31.69 -30.03
N GLY A 72 -21.46 32.49 -28.97
CA GLY A 72 -22.24 33.72 -28.75
C GLY A 72 -23.70 33.71 -29.20
N GLY A 73 -24.59 33.26 -28.33
CA GLY A 73 -26.02 33.09 -28.63
C GLY A 73 -27.02 33.73 -27.66
N GLY A 74 -26.81 34.99 -27.26
CA GLY A 74 -27.90 35.91 -26.85
C GLY A 74 -28.29 35.98 -25.36
N ASP A 75 -28.20 37.19 -24.79
CA ASP A 75 -28.71 37.57 -23.45
C ASP A 75 -30.15 37.06 -23.21
N LEU A 76 -30.29 36.12 -22.28
CA LEU A 76 -31.60 35.74 -21.76
C LEU A 76 -31.99 36.70 -20.64
N LEU A 77 -32.95 37.58 -20.93
CA LEU A 77 -33.48 38.55 -19.99
C LEU A 77 -34.39 37.85 -18.98
N THR A 78 -33.86 37.54 -17.79
CA THR A 78 -34.65 37.07 -16.65
C THR A 78 -35.10 38.25 -15.78
N LYS A 79 -36.09 38.04 -14.90
CA LYS A 79 -36.63 39.06 -13.99
C LYS A 79 -35.57 39.65 -13.03
N PHE A 80 -34.39 39.06 -12.95
CA PHE A 80 -33.30 39.45 -12.04
C PHE A 80 -32.03 39.95 -12.74
N GLY A 81 -32.02 40.04 -14.07
CA GLY A 81 -30.89 40.58 -14.84
C GLY A 81 -30.50 39.72 -16.04
N ILE A 82 -29.44 40.17 -16.69
CA ILE A 82 -28.77 39.47 -17.79
C ILE A 82 -27.89 38.38 -17.17
N ARG A 83 -28.19 37.10 -17.41
CA ARG A 83 -27.27 35.99 -17.13
C ARG A 83 -26.82 35.39 -18.44
N GLN A 84 -25.51 35.21 -18.58
CA GLN A 84 -24.89 34.41 -19.62
C GLN A 84 -24.50 33.09 -18.95
N THR A 85 -25.33 32.05 -19.11
CA THR A 85 -24.99 30.70 -18.65
C THR A 85 -24.63 29.88 -19.87
N ASP A 86 -23.43 29.32 -19.87
CA ASP A 86 -23.00 28.39 -20.92
C ASP A 86 -23.71 27.05 -20.67
N GLU A 87 -24.71 26.75 -21.49
CA GLU A 87 -25.43 25.46 -21.48
C GLU A 87 -24.77 24.51 -22.49
N ILE A 88 -24.41 23.32 -22.03
CA ILE A 88 -23.89 22.25 -22.88
C ILE A 88 -24.87 21.07 -22.91
N THR A 89 -24.91 20.38 -24.05
CA THR A 89 -25.65 19.14 -24.22
C THR A 89 -24.66 18.03 -24.55
N MET A 90 -24.48 17.11 -23.60
CA MET A 90 -23.66 15.92 -23.79
C MET A 90 -24.53 14.70 -24.05
N VAL A 91 -24.07 13.80 -24.92
CA VAL A 91 -24.75 12.55 -25.27
C VAL A 91 -23.88 11.39 -24.82
N ILE A 92 -24.43 10.49 -23.99
CA ILE A 92 -23.73 9.31 -23.47
C ILE A 92 -24.49 8.02 -23.83
N SER A 93 -23.81 6.88 -23.85
CA SER A 93 -24.44 5.58 -24.10
C SER A 93 -25.25 5.09 -22.89
N GLN A 94 -26.50 4.70 -23.11
CA GLN A 94 -27.34 4.11 -22.07
C GLN A 94 -26.80 2.76 -21.59
N GLU A 95 -26.36 1.90 -22.51
CA GLU A 95 -25.87 0.56 -22.14
C GLU A 95 -24.55 0.65 -21.36
N ARG A 96 -23.64 1.53 -21.77
CA ARG A 96 -22.37 1.75 -21.04
C ARG A 96 -22.63 2.25 -19.62
N PHE A 97 -23.51 3.25 -19.48
CA PHE A 97 -23.89 3.75 -18.15
C PHE A 97 -24.51 2.64 -17.31
N SER A 98 -25.46 1.88 -17.86
CA SER A 98 -26.14 0.81 -17.13
C SER A 98 -25.18 -0.32 -16.72
N ASN A 99 -24.26 -0.72 -17.60
CA ASN A 99 -23.35 -1.83 -17.36
C ASN A 99 -22.15 -1.46 -16.48
N LEU A 100 -21.70 -0.19 -16.50
CA LEU A 100 -20.46 0.20 -15.80
C LEU A 100 -20.65 1.12 -14.62
N ILE A 101 -21.74 1.87 -14.54
CA ILE A 101 -21.92 2.91 -13.52
C ILE A 101 -23.12 2.55 -12.65
N SER A 102 -24.27 2.29 -13.27
CA SER A 102 -25.52 2.00 -12.57
C SER A 102 -25.42 0.82 -11.60
N GLN A 103 -24.65 -0.22 -11.94
CA GLN A 103 -24.44 -1.36 -11.03
C GLN A 103 -23.80 -0.97 -9.70
N PHE A 104 -22.93 0.04 -9.70
CA PHE A 104 -22.30 0.57 -8.48
C PHE A 104 -23.23 1.55 -7.77
N LEU A 105 -23.87 2.45 -8.51
CA LEU A 105 -24.80 3.44 -7.93
C LEU A 105 -26.01 2.80 -7.24
N LEU A 106 -26.49 1.65 -7.73
CA LEU A 106 -27.60 0.92 -7.12
C LEU A 106 -27.23 0.18 -5.82
N LEU A 107 -25.93 0.03 -5.53
CA LEU A 107 -25.44 -0.56 -4.28
C LEU A 107 -25.21 0.50 -3.19
N ASP A 108 -25.17 1.78 -3.58
CA ASP A 108 -24.95 2.90 -2.67
C ASP A 108 -26.30 3.35 -2.08
N GLU A 109 -26.38 3.38 -0.74
CA GLU A 109 -27.60 3.78 -0.02
C GLU A 109 -27.82 5.31 -0.04
N ASP A 110 -26.77 6.09 -0.36
CA ASP A 110 -26.79 7.55 -0.35
C ASP A 110 -27.14 8.16 -1.72
N ILE A 111 -27.38 7.33 -2.75
CA ILE A 111 -27.83 7.69 -4.09
C ILE A 111 -29.34 7.44 -4.23
N GLU A 112 -30.12 8.43 -4.68
CA GLU A 112 -31.56 8.23 -4.91
C GLU A 112 -31.88 7.52 -6.21
N VAL A 113 -31.16 7.84 -7.29
CA VAL A 113 -31.46 7.35 -8.64
C VAL A 113 -30.21 6.75 -9.29
N GLY A 114 -29.99 5.46 -9.07
CA GLY A 114 -28.85 4.73 -9.66
C GLY A 114 -29.09 4.14 -11.06
N GLU A 115 -30.34 4.04 -11.54
CA GLU A 115 -30.68 3.39 -12.83
C GLU A 115 -30.30 4.21 -14.09
N ARG A 116 -30.11 5.52 -13.93
CA ARG A 116 -29.79 6.48 -14.99
C ARG A 116 -28.95 7.62 -14.40
N PRO A 117 -28.33 8.48 -15.23
CA PRO A 117 -27.72 9.69 -14.73
C PRO A 117 -28.73 10.51 -13.93
N GLU A 118 -28.27 11.04 -12.80
CA GLU A 118 -29.09 11.82 -11.87
C GLU A 118 -29.02 13.31 -12.20
N GLU A 119 -30.10 14.03 -11.93
CA GLU A 119 -30.12 15.50 -11.98
C GLU A 119 -29.43 16.07 -10.74
N GLY A 120 -28.58 17.07 -10.92
CA GLY A 120 -27.69 17.59 -9.88
C GLY A 120 -26.34 16.86 -9.79
N ALA A 121 -26.13 15.77 -10.54
CA ALA A 121 -24.81 15.17 -10.71
C ALA A 121 -23.89 16.07 -11.56
N LEU A 122 -22.57 15.89 -11.42
CA LEU A 122 -21.57 16.73 -12.08
C LEU A 122 -20.85 15.99 -13.20
N LEU A 123 -20.49 16.75 -14.23
CA LEU A 123 -19.64 16.31 -15.34
C LEU A 123 -18.38 17.17 -15.35
N TYR A 124 -17.22 16.55 -15.18
CA TYR A 124 -15.95 17.25 -15.35
C TYR A 124 -15.51 17.17 -16.82
N PHE A 125 -15.37 18.36 -17.43
CA PHE A 125 -14.93 18.49 -18.81
C PHE A 125 -13.42 18.75 -18.88
N PRO A 126 -12.60 17.79 -19.32
CA PRO A 126 -11.14 17.88 -19.19
C PRO A 126 -10.51 18.95 -20.08
N LEU A 127 -11.17 19.36 -21.18
CA LEU A 127 -10.62 20.36 -22.10
C LEU A 127 -10.70 21.79 -21.56
N SER A 128 -11.69 22.10 -20.71
CA SER A 128 -11.85 23.42 -20.10
C SER A 128 -11.60 23.43 -18.59
N SER A 129 -11.36 22.25 -17.99
CA SER A 129 -11.23 22.07 -16.53
C SER A 129 -12.40 22.63 -15.73
N ASN A 130 -13.61 22.55 -16.28
CA ASN A 130 -14.82 23.04 -15.63
C ASN A 130 -15.74 21.88 -15.25
N TYR A 131 -16.48 22.06 -14.16
CA TYR A 131 -17.59 21.21 -13.76
C TYR A 131 -18.90 21.74 -14.34
N PHE A 132 -19.72 20.85 -14.88
CA PHE A 132 -21.05 21.14 -15.37
C PHE A 132 -22.07 20.32 -14.59
N GLU A 133 -23.10 20.98 -14.07
CA GLU A 133 -24.18 20.33 -13.32
C GLU A 133 -25.30 19.91 -14.27
N ILE A 134 -25.69 18.65 -14.20
CA ILE A 134 -26.77 18.09 -15.01
C ILE A 134 -28.10 18.64 -14.49
N LYS A 135 -28.69 19.58 -15.22
CA LYS A 135 -30.01 20.14 -14.88
C LYS A 135 -31.15 19.26 -15.34
N PHE A 136 -30.94 18.50 -16.41
CA PHE A 136 -31.97 17.66 -16.97
C PHE A 136 -31.39 16.49 -17.76
N VAL A 137 -31.94 15.30 -17.51
CA VAL A 137 -31.59 14.07 -18.22
C VAL A 137 -32.73 13.69 -19.14
N GLU A 138 -32.55 13.97 -20.42
CA GLU A 138 -33.51 13.60 -21.44
C GLU A 138 -33.37 12.10 -21.75
N HIS A 139 -34.43 11.37 -21.40
CA HIS A 139 -34.53 9.92 -21.56
C HIS A 139 -35.70 9.49 -22.48
N GLU A 140 -36.55 10.43 -22.91
CA GLU A 140 -37.71 10.18 -23.78
C GLU A 140 -37.48 10.63 -25.23
N GLU A 141 -36.63 11.64 -25.45
CA GLU A 141 -36.12 12.04 -26.77
C GLU A 141 -34.67 11.59 -26.98
N PRO A 142 -34.47 10.44 -27.65
CA PRO A 142 -34.16 10.50 -29.07
C PRO A 142 -34.89 9.37 -29.83
N PHE A 143 -35.52 9.75 -30.94
CA PHE A 143 -36.13 8.88 -31.95
C PHE A 143 -35.95 7.37 -31.69
N TYR A 144 -36.98 6.69 -31.15
CA TYR A 144 -36.97 5.26 -30.86
C TYR A 144 -36.79 4.43 -32.15
N GLN A 145 -35.58 4.43 -32.72
CA GLN A 145 -35.20 3.55 -33.79
C GLN A 145 -35.29 2.14 -33.21
N LEU A 146 -36.19 1.33 -33.75
CA LEU A 146 -36.43 -0.01 -33.23
C LEU A 146 -36.94 -0.03 -31.77
N GLY A 147 -37.71 0.99 -31.36
CA GLY A 147 -38.51 0.93 -30.11
C GLY A 147 -37.74 0.95 -28.78
N LYS A 148 -36.43 1.25 -28.80
CA LYS A 148 -35.59 1.41 -27.62
C LYS A 148 -34.80 2.72 -27.72
N ASN A 149 -34.53 3.35 -26.59
CA ASN A 149 -33.53 4.41 -26.51
C ASN A 149 -32.13 3.78 -26.38
N TYR A 150 -31.11 4.43 -26.93
CA TYR A 150 -29.72 3.96 -26.89
C TYR A 150 -28.79 4.98 -26.22
N VAL A 151 -29.24 6.22 -26.01
CA VAL A 151 -28.44 7.31 -25.44
C VAL A 151 -29.21 8.11 -24.40
N TYR A 152 -28.49 8.68 -23.45
CA TYR A 152 -28.99 9.76 -22.61
C TYR A 152 -28.46 11.09 -23.12
N LYS A 153 -29.34 12.10 -23.16
CA LYS A 153 -28.96 13.48 -23.46
C LYS A 153 -28.95 14.29 -22.17
N LEU A 154 -27.77 14.72 -21.75
CA LEU A 154 -27.53 15.45 -20.51
C LEU A 154 -27.45 16.93 -20.85
N LYS A 155 -28.45 17.70 -20.41
CA LYS A 155 -28.40 19.16 -20.46
C LYS A 155 -27.76 19.64 -19.17
N ALA A 156 -26.61 20.26 -19.30
CA ALA A 156 -25.82 20.69 -18.16
C ALA A 156 -25.45 22.18 -18.27
N GLU A 157 -25.42 22.85 -17.12
CA GLU A 157 -25.00 24.24 -16.99
C GLU A 157 -23.69 24.29 -16.21
N LEU A 158 -22.88 25.34 -16.41
CA LEU A 158 -21.67 25.53 -15.62
C LEU A 158 -22.01 25.50 -14.12
N PHE A 159 -21.31 24.66 -13.36
CA PHE A 159 -21.55 24.51 -11.93
C PHE A 159 -21.02 25.74 -11.18
N GLU A 160 -21.89 26.36 -10.38
CA GLU A 160 -21.55 27.48 -9.51
C GLU A 160 -21.46 26.97 -8.06
N TYR A 161 -20.26 27.03 -7.49
CA TYR A 161 -20.00 26.63 -6.11
C TYR A 161 -20.93 27.35 -5.12
N SER A 162 -21.68 26.58 -4.33
CA SER A 162 -22.62 27.04 -3.31
C SER A 162 -22.45 26.26 -1.99
N ASP A 163 -21.20 26.22 -1.49
CA ASP A 163 -20.83 25.65 -0.17
C ASP A 163 -20.99 24.12 -0.07
N GLU A 164 -21.02 23.40 -1.20
CA GLU A 164 -21.06 21.94 -1.24
C GLU A 164 -19.77 21.30 -0.71
N GLN A 165 -19.91 20.22 0.04
CA GLN A 165 -18.81 19.40 0.54
C GLN A 165 -18.51 18.29 -0.47
N GLY A 166 -17.27 17.83 -0.56
CA GLY A 166 -16.91 16.71 -1.45
C GLY A 166 -15.42 16.67 -1.73
N GLU A 167 -14.90 15.47 -1.94
CA GLU A 167 -13.48 15.23 -2.16
C GLU A 167 -12.95 16.06 -3.35
N PHE A 168 -13.77 16.29 -4.39
CA PHE A 168 -13.40 17.08 -5.58
C PHE A 168 -13.43 18.61 -5.38
N PHE A 169 -13.95 19.10 -4.25
CA PHE A 169 -14.19 20.52 -4.00
C PHE A 169 -13.42 21.11 -2.83
N ALA A 170 -12.85 20.25 -1.99
CA ALA A 170 -11.79 20.67 -1.10
C ALA A 170 -10.63 21.14 -1.98
N GLY A 171 -10.29 22.44 -1.90
CA GLY A 171 -9.28 23.05 -2.75
C GLY A 171 -8.01 22.19 -2.79
N ASP A 172 -7.27 22.26 -3.90
CA ASP A 172 -6.07 21.49 -4.28
C ASP A 172 -5.03 21.12 -3.18
N GLU A 173 -5.18 21.57 -1.95
CA GLU A 173 -4.42 21.19 -0.75
C GLU A 173 -5.02 20.00 0.04
N GLU A 174 -6.29 19.61 -0.15
CA GLU A 174 -6.96 18.56 0.67
C GLU A 174 -7.50 17.36 -0.15
N LEU A 175 -7.30 17.36 -1.47
CA LEU A 175 -7.33 16.11 -2.24
C LEU A 175 -6.17 15.23 -1.77
N ILE A 176 -6.44 14.42 -0.74
CA ILE A 176 -5.60 13.27 -0.43
C ILE A 176 -5.83 12.28 -1.57
N ASP A 177 -5.17 12.54 -2.71
CA ASP A 177 -4.84 11.52 -3.70
C ASP A 177 -4.25 10.36 -2.90
N THR A 178 -5.06 9.32 -2.69
CA THR A 178 -4.62 8.07 -2.08
C THR A 178 -3.97 7.20 -3.14
N GLY A 179 -3.15 7.81 -4.00
CA GLY A 179 -2.04 7.14 -4.65
C GLY A 179 -1.23 6.33 -3.63
N TYR A 180 -0.71 5.19 -4.10
CA TYR A 180 0.08 4.20 -3.37
C TYR A 180 0.77 4.78 -2.10
N THR A 181 0.18 4.50 -0.94
CA THR A 181 0.77 4.80 0.37
C THR A 181 1.55 3.60 0.87
N VAL A 182 2.71 3.83 1.48
CA VAL A 182 3.48 2.80 2.19
C VAL A 182 3.45 3.13 3.67
N GLN A 183 3.12 2.13 4.49
CA GLN A 183 3.10 2.26 5.95
C GLN A 183 4.46 1.88 6.55
N TYR A 184 5.10 2.87 7.18
CA TYR A 184 6.35 2.74 7.92
C TYR A 184 6.06 2.67 9.42
N TYR A 185 6.68 1.73 10.11
CA TYR A 185 6.59 1.56 11.55
C TYR A 185 7.82 2.13 12.25
N TYR A 186 7.62 2.69 13.42
CA TYR A 186 8.68 3.22 14.28
C TYR A 186 8.42 2.84 15.74
N LEU A 187 9.46 2.95 16.57
CA LEU A 187 9.32 2.67 17.99
C LEU A 187 8.68 3.87 18.71
N VAL A 188 7.47 3.73 19.24
CA VAL A 188 6.85 4.77 20.09
C VAL A 188 7.72 5.06 21.33
N ASN A 189 8.22 3.98 21.94
CA ASN A 189 9.18 4.04 23.02
C ASN A 189 10.48 3.40 22.55
N PRO A 190 11.62 4.13 22.54
CA PRO A 190 12.88 3.57 22.08
C PRO A 190 13.29 2.35 22.92
N GLY A 191 13.99 1.41 22.29
CA GLY A 191 14.62 0.30 22.99
C GLY A 191 15.82 0.75 23.81
N THR A 192 16.52 -0.20 24.43
CA THR A 192 17.83 0.06 25.03
C THR A 192 18.90 -0.41 24.05
N SER A 193 19.90 0.45 23.75
CA SER A 193 21.02 0.00 22.91
C SER A 193 21.91 -0.98 23.66
N ALA A 194 22.44 -1.97 22.95
CA ALA A 194 23.41 -2.90 23.51
C ALA A 194 24.74 -2.20 23.82
N ALA A 195 25.47 -2.73 24.80
CA ALA A 195 26.80 -2.26 25.16
C ALA A 195 27.72 -3.44 25.44
N GLY A 196 29.01 -3.28 25.13
CA GLY A 196 30.02 -4.28 25.42
C GLY A 196 31.41 -3.69 25.58
N THR A 197 32.31 -4.46 26.18
CA THR A 197 33.69 -4.07 26.45
C THR A 197 34.68 -5.13 25.94
N PRO A 198 35.74 -4.73 25.21
CA PRO A 198 36.83 -5.64 24.85
C PRO A 198 37.78 -5.86 26.03
N ILE A 199 38.32 -7.08 26.13
CA ILE A 199 39.43 -7.40 27.02
C ILE A 199 40.69 -7.61 26.17
N ILE A 200 41.70 -6.79 26.41
CA ILE A 200 42.97 -6.83 25.68
C ILE A 200 43.97 -7.70 26.45
N THR A 201 44.57 -8.66 25.75
CA THR A 201 45.68 -9.46 26.27
C THR A 201 46.81 -9.47 25.24
N ASN A 202 48.03 -9.13 25.65
CA ASN A 202 49.22 -9.12 24.79
C ASN A 202 49.04 -8.35 23.47
N GLY A 203 48.31 -7.23 23.49
CA GLY A 203 48.12 -6.37 22.33
C GLY A 203 47.00 -6.81 21.36
N ALA A 204 46.22 -7.85 21.69
CA ALA A 204 45.12 -8.33 20.88
C ALA A 204 43.81 -8.36 21.69
N ILE A 205 42.67 -8.20 21.01
CA ILE A 205 41.35 -8.35 21.63
C ILE A 205 41.12 -9.83 21.88
N SER A 206 41.20 -10.22 23.16
CA SER A 206 41.14 -11.61 23.59
C SER A 206 39.75 -12.07 23.99
N GLN A 207 38.90 -11.15 24.47
CA GLN A 207 37.51 -11.44 24.82
C GLN A 207 36.63 -10.23 24.54
N ALA A 208 35.35 -10.51 24.31
CA ALA A 208 34.31 -9.51 24.16
C ALA A 208 33.23 -9.78 25.22
N VAL A 209 32.97 -8.79 26.08
CA VAL A 209 31.98 -8.91 27.15
C VAL A 209 30.79 -8.04 26.82
N VAL A 210 29.62 -8.63 26.61
CA VAL A 210 28.36 -7.88 26.54
C VAL A 210 28.03 -7.41 27.96
N THR A 211 27.93 -6.10 28.16
CA THR A 211 27.57 -5.48 29.44
C THR A 211 26.10 -5.10 29.49
N THR A 212 25.46 -4.96 28.33
CA THR A 212 24.02 -4.73 28.19
C THR A 212 23.56 -5.37 26.89
N ASN A 213 22.64 -6.32 26.96
CA ASN A 213 22.13 -7.03 25.77
C ASN A 213 21.34 -6.10 24.83
N GLY A 214 20.83 -4.98 25.35
CA GLY A 214 19.92 -4.10 24.63
C GLY A 214 18.52 -4.71 24.48
N SER A 215 17.64 -4.05 23.72
CA SER A 215 16.29 -4.51 23.40
C SER A 215 15.71 -3.78 22.20
N LYS A 216 14.67 -4.35 21.58
CA LYS A 216 13.96 -3.82 20.40
C LYS A 216 14.83 -3.61 19.16
N TYR A 217 15.86 -4.44 18.99
CA TYR A 217 16.52 -4.55 17.70
C TYR A 217 15.63 -5.34 16.74
N ASN A 218 15.46 -4.84 15.52
CA ASN A 218 14.82 -5.57 14.42
C ASN A 218 15.82 -5.97 13.32
N PHE A 219 17.10 -5.80 13.59
CA PHE A 219 18.22 -6.21 12.76
C PHE A 219 19.36 -6.62 13.68
N THR A 220 20.30 -7.40 13.15
CA THR A 220 21.54 -7.71 13.87
C THR A 220 22.43 -6.46 13.89
N PRO A 221 22.74 -5.85 15.05
CA PRO A 221 23.50 -4.60 15.08
C PRO A 221 24.95 -4.80 14.69
N THR A 222 25.49 -3.84 13.92
CA THR A 222 26.92 -3.81 13.62
C THR A 222 27.73 -3.45 14.86
N VAL A 223 28.95 -3.99 14.97
CA VAL A 223 29.88 -3.69 16.06
C VAL A 223 31.18 -3.16 15.47
N THR A 224 31.51 -1.91 15.80
CA THR A 224 32.77 -1.29 15.36
C THR A 224 33.78 -1.34 16.49
N VAL A 225 35.00 -1.77 16.17
CA VAL A 225 36.15 -1.69 17.08
C VAL A 225 36.87 -0.37 16.85
N THR A 226 37.02 0.41 17.93
CA THR A 226 37.86 1.63 17.95
C THR A 226 39.03 1.42 18.90
N GLY A 227 40.13 2.13 18.69
CA GLY A 227 41.33 1.99 19.51
C GLY A 227 42.62 2.35 18.77
N ASP A 228 43.76 2.03 19.37
CA ASP A 228 45.10 2.31 18.85
C ASP A 228 45.73 1.13 18.07
N GLY A 229 45.10 -0.04 18.08
CA GLY A 229 45.52 -1.21 17.32
C GLY A 229 44.93 -1.28 15.91
N THR A 230 45.20 -2.39 15.21
CA THR A 230 44.76 -2.61 13.83
C THR A 230 44.19 -4.01 13.62
N ASN A 231 43.35 -4.15 12.58
CA ASN A 231 42.84 -5.41 12.04
C ASN A 231 42.02 -6.28 13.01
N ALA A 232 41.42 -5.70 14.05
CA ALA A 232 40.37 -6.40 14.80
C ALA A 232 39.02 -6.27 14.10
N THR A 233 38.30 -7.38 14.00
CA THR A 233 36.94 -7.44 13.47
C THR A 233 36.09 -8.30 14.39
N VAL A 234 34.86 -7.84 14.66
CA VAL A 234 33.91 -8.48 15.56
C VAL A 234 32.50 -8.29 15.00
N HIS A 235 31.58 -9.16 15.36
CA HIS A 235 30.16 -9.02 15.04
C HIS A 235 29.28 -9.37 16.25
N ALA A 236 28.02 -8.93 16.24
CA ALA A 236 27.03 -9.30 17.24
C ALA A 236 26.26 -10.55 16.79
N GLU A 237 25.98 -11.44 17.72
CA GLU A 237 25.04 -12.55 17.56
C GLU A 237 23.81 -12.30 18.42
N MET A 238 22.62 -12.40 17.82
CA MET A 238 21.34 -12.35 18.54
C MET A 238 20.84 -13.73 18.96
N ILE A 239 21.30 -14.76 18.27
CA ILE A 239 20.99 -16.17 18.52
C ILE A 239 22.32 -16.90 18.64
N VAL A 240 22.46 -17.81 19.60
CA VAL A 240 23.59 -18.74 19.61
C VAL A 240 23.10 -20.11 19.20
N ALA A 241 23.67 -20.65 18.12
CA ALA A 241 23.36 -21.96 17.58
C ALA A 241 24.44 -22.97 17.96
N ASN A 242 24.04 -24.17 18.41
CA ASN A 242 24.98 -25.24 18.73
C ASN A 242 24.49 -26.56 18.14
N VAL A 243 25.42 -27.34 17.57
CA VAL A 243 25.13 -28.73 17.21
C VAL A 243 25.26 -29.59 18.48
N SER A 244 24.18 -30.25 18.85
CA SER A 244 24.04 -31.07 20.06
C SER A 244 23.85 -32.55 19.70
N GLY A 245 23.69 -33.42 20.71
CA GLY A 245 23.35 -34.84 20.53
C GLY A 245 24.54 -35.80 20.32
N SER A 246 25.74 -35.28 20.06
CA SER A 246 26.98 -36.09 19.98
C SER A 246 28.23 -35.31 20.39
N THR A 247 29.39 -35.97 20.39
CA THR A 247 30.70 -35.35 20.67
C THR A 247 31.52 -35.32 19.39
N PRO A 248 31.58 -34.18 18.69
CA PRO A 248 32.33 -34.08 17.45
C PRO A 248 33.84 -34.07 17.69
N THR A 249 34.62 -34.40 16.65
CA THR A 249 36.08 -34.21 16.68
C THR A 249 36.47 -32.75 16.40
N ARG A 250 35.63 -32.02 15.67
CA ARG A 250 35.69 -30.57 15.48
C ARG A 250 34.27 -30.02 15.50
N ALA A 251 34.01 -29.06 16.39
CA ALA A 251 32.70 -28.41 16.44
C ALA A 251 32.48 -27.53 15.20
N ALA A 252 31.26 -27.53 14.70
CA ALA A 252 30.83 -26.59 13.67
C ALA A 252 30.76 -25.16 14.23
N VAL A 253 31.00 -24.18 13.36
CA VAL A 253 30.83 -22.75 13.64
C VAL A 253 29.70 -22.26 12.76
N LEU A 254 28.67 -21.71 13.39
CA LEU A 254 27.42 -21.30 12.77
C LEU A 254 27.20 -19.82 13.06
N ASP A 255 26.69 -19.09 12.07
CA ASP A 255 26.45 -17.65 12.15
C ASP A 255 24.99 -17.35 11.75
N PRO A 256 24.08 -17.18 12.72
CA PRO A 256 22.68 -16.88 12.48
C PRO A 256 22.47 -15.40 12.15
N THR A 257 21.68 -15.13 11.11
CA THR A 257 21.22 -13.77 10.77
C THR A 257 19.80 -13.56 11.27
N VAL A 258 19.59 -12.47 12.01
CA VAL A 258 18.28 -12.08 12.54
C VAL A 258 17.78 -10.80 11.90
N VAL A 259 16.53 -10.84 11.43
CA VAL A 259 15.77 -9.71 10.91
C VAL A 259 14.35 -9.78 11.47
N ASN A 260 13.82 -8.65 11.93
CA ASN A 260 12.48 -8.51 12.51
C ASN A 260 12.17 -9.55 13.60
N GLY A 261 13.15 -9.85 14.45
CA GLY A 261 12.99 -10.79 15.56
C GLY A 261 13.00 -12.27 15.17
N LYS A 262 13.27 -12.59 13.89
CA LYS A 262 13.28 -13.95 13.33
C LYS A 262 14.62 -14.30 12.71
N MET A 263 15.00 -15.58 12.73
CA MET A 263 16.19 -16.08 12.06
C MET A 263 15.92 -16.28 10.58
N THR A 264 16.45 -15.39 9.74
CA THR A 264 16.27 -15.45 8.28
C THR A 264 17.35 -16.25 7.56
N ALA A 265 18.51 -16.44 8.20
CA ALA A 265 19.57 -17.28 7.67
C ALA A 265 20.40 -17.92 8.79
N LEU A 266 21.05 -19.05 8.47
CA LEU A 266 22.05 -19.68 9.31
C LEU A 266 23.24 -20.10 8.42
N THR A 267 24.32 -19.33 8.48
CA THR A 267 25.53 -19.57 7.69
C THR A 267 26.43 -20.59 8.38
N ILE A 268 26.95 -21.56 7.62
CA ILE A 268 27.94 -22.52 8.11
C ILE A 268 29.34 -21.97 7.81
N LEU A 269 30.04 -21.48 8.83
CA LEU A 269 31.41 -20.94 8.70
C LEU A 269 32.47 -22.05 8.80
N ASP A 270 32.27 -23.03 9.68
CA ASP A 270 33.01 -24.29 9.73
C ASP A 270 31.98 -25.43 9.83
N PRO A 271 31.97 -26.41 8.92
CA PRO A 271 31.03 -27.54 8.98
C PRO A 271 31.29 -28.48 10.16
N GLY A 272 32.42 -28.35 10.86
CA GLY A 272 32.85 -29.30 11.87
C GLY A 272 33.20 -30.66 11.27
N ALA A 273 33.32 -31.68 12.13
CA ALA A 273 33.55 -33.07 11.73
C ALA A 273 33.22 -34.05 12.87
N GLY A 274 32.90 -35.30 12.52
CA GLY A 274 32.74 -36.40 13.48
C GLY A 274 31.42 -36.39 14.25
N TYR A 275 30.41 -35.66 13.79
CA TYR A 275 29.07 -35.72 14.35
C TYR A 275 28.43 -37.10 14.10
N ASP A 276 27.70 -37.61 15.10
CA ASP A 276 26.85 -38.78 14.92
C ASP A 276 25.58 -38.37 14.16
N ILE A 277 25.54 -38.70 12.87
CA ILE A 277 24.48 -38.26 11.94
C ILE A 277 23.07 -38.68 12.36
N SER A 278 22.94 -39.72 13.20
CA SER A 278 21.64 -40.26 13.62
C SER A 278 21.06 -39.60 14.87
N ARG A 279 21.88 -38.84 15.60
CA ARG A 279 21.52 -38.24 16.90
C ARG A 279 21.77 -36.73 16.96
N SER A 280 22.52 -36.19 16.03
CA SER A 280 22.92 -34.78 16.08
C SER A 280 21.79 -33.88 15.58
N SER A 281 21.53 -32.81 16.33
CA SER A 281 20.55 -31.77 16.01
C SER A 281 21.15 -30.40 16.27
N ILE A 282 20.54 -29.33 15.75
CA ILE A 282 20.92 -27.96 16.10
C ILE A 282 19.91 -27.43 17.11
N ASP A 283 20.41 -26.89 18.21
CA ASP A 283 19.63 -26.18 19.21
C ASP A 283 20.07 -24.71 19.26
N PHE A 284 19.14 -23.85 19.66
CA PHE A 284 19.30 -22.40 19.71
C PHE A 284 19.07 -21.89 21.14
N THR A 285 19.64 -20.74 21.48
CA THR A 285 19.28 -20.05 22.72
C THR A 285 17.81 -19.67 22.76
N ASP A 286 17.24 -19.60 23.96
CA ASP A 286 15.87 -19.07 24.14
C ASP A 286 15.81 -17.59 23.72
N PRO A 287 14.69 -17.13 23.16
CA PRO A 287 14.51 -15.71 22.88
C PRO A 287 14.55 -14.90 24.19
N PRO A 288 15.09 -13.66 24.18
CA PRO A 288 15.14 -12.79 25.35
C PRO A 288 13.77 -12.43 25.94
N SER A 289 12.71 -12.52 25.13
CA SER A 289 11.34 -12.15 25.48
C SER A 289 10.34 -13.23 25.03
N VAL A 290 9.05 -12.90 24.98
CA VAL A 290 8.03 -13.83 24.47
C VAL A 290 8.33 -14.18 23.03
N GLY A 291 8.46 -15.47 22.73
CA GLY A 291 8.79 -15.95 21.41
C GLY A 291 8.98 -17.45 21.36
N SER A 292 9.51 -17.92 20.25
CA SER A 292 9.77 -19.33 19.97
C SER A 292 11.16 -19.52 19.39
N LYS A 293 11.84 -20.61 19.74
CA LYS A 293 13.11 -20.96 19.10
C LYS A 293 12.92 -21.28 17.62
N PRO A 294 13.93 -21.03 16.77
CA PRO A 294 13.96 -21.58 15.43
C PRO A 294 13.99 -23.10 15.47
N VAL A 295 13.48 -23.72 14.42
CA VAL A 295 13.55 -25.17 14.19
C VAL A 295 14.21 -25.38 12.84
N VAL A 296 15.21 -26.27 12.82
CA VAL A 296 15.97 -26.57 11.61
C VAL A 296 16.21 -28.06 11.46
N VAL A 297 16.43 -28.48 10.22
CA VAL A 297 16.81 -29.84 9.84
C VAL A 297 18.26 -29.81 9.30
N PRO A 298 19.24 -30.31 10.06
CA PRO A 298 20.63 -30.40 9.59
C PRO A 298 20.83 -31.61 8.68
N THR A 299 21.68 -31.46 7.67
CA THR A 299 22.20 -32.54 6.83
C THR A 299 23.69 -32.68 7.06
N PHE A 300 24.16 -33.90 7.29
CA PHE A 300 25.56 -34.23 7.49
C PHE A 300 26.10 -35.09 6.33
N ASP A 301 27.39 -34.97 6.04
CA ASP A 301 28.09 -35.90 5.15
C ASP A 301 28.47 -37.22 5.85
N SER A 302 29.11 -38.12 5.11
CA SER A 302 29.55 -39.42 5.63
C SER A 302 30.68 -39.34 6.67
N ALA A 303 31.36 -38.20 6.77
CA ALA A 303 32.37 -37.92 7.81
C ALA A 303 31.77 -37.21 9.03
N GLY A 304 30.45 -36.97 9.04
CA GLY A 304 29.78 -36.23 10.09
C GLY A 304 30.13 -34.75 10.09
N GLY A 305 30.41 -34.14 8.93
CA GLY A 305 30.48 -32.70 8.73
C GLY A 305 29.11 -32.14 8.31
N LEU A 306 28.72 -30.99 8.86
CA LEU A 306 27.44 -30.34 8.53
C LEU A 306 27.51 -29.69 7.14
N THR A 307 26.65 -30.09 6.21
CA THR A 307 26.69 -29.64 4.81
C THR A 307 25.54 -28.73 4.41
N LYS A 308 24.37 -28.89 5.06
CA LYS A 308 23.18 -28.08 4.81
C LYS A 308 22.39 -27.94 6.10
N VAL A 309 21.73 -26.80 6.27
CA VAL A 309 20.68 -26.62 7.28
C VAL A 309 19.45 -26.08 6.59
N GLU A 310 18.30 -26.70 6.85
CA GLU A 310 17.00 -26.26 6.34
C GLU A 310 16.18 -25.67 7.47
N ILE A 311 15.77 -24.41 7.35
CA ILE A 311 14.97 -23.72 8.35
C ILE A 311 13.50 -24.10 8.13
N THR A 312 12.89 -24.78 9.10
CA THR A 312 11.47 -25.15 9.07
C THR A 312 10.61 -24.25 9.95
N ASN A 313 11.24 -23.54 10.89
CA ASN A 313 10.64 -22.45 11.64
C ASN A 313 11.72 -21.42 11.95
N GLU A 314 11.49 -20.15 11.62
CA GLU A 314 12.44 -19.06 11.81
C GLU A 314 12.57 -18.60 13.28
N GLY A 315 11.69 -19.08 14.15
CA GLY A 315 11.57 -18.58 15.52
C GLY A 315 10.96 -17.17 15.58
N SER A 316 10.93 -16.61 16.78
CA SER A 316 10.44 -15.26 17.04
C SER A 316 10.98 -14.72 18.37
N GLY A 317 10.98 -13.40 18.53
CA GLY A 317 11.31 -12.73 19.79
C GLY A 317 12.80 -12.43 20.01
N TYR A 318 13.65 -12.60 18.99
CA TYR A 318 15.08 -12.29 19.06
C TYR A 318 15.36 -10.82 18.76
N ASP A 319 15.27 -9.98 19.79
CA ASP A 319 15.35 -8.52 19.68
C ASP A 319 16.51 -7.90 20.48
N SER A 320 17.43 -8.73 20.98
CA SER A 320 18.55 -8.34 21.85
C SER A 320 19.84 -9.04 21.44
N VAL A 321 20.99 -8.42 21.72
CA VAL A 321 22.32 -9.01 21.48
C VAL A 321 22.62 -10.02 22.57
N GLU A 322 22.90 -11.27 22.18
CA GLU A 322 23.26 -12.36 23.09
C GLU A 322 24.77 -12.38 23.35
N ARG A 323 25.57 -12.16 22.30
CA ARG A 323 27.04 -12.17 22.37
C ARG A 323 27.68 -11.29 21.31
N ILE A 324 28.93 -10.92 21.54
CA ILE A 324 29.84 -10.39 20.52
C ILE A 324 30.90 -11.45 20.24
N VAL A 325 31.09 -11.80 18.97
CA VAL A 325 32.08 -12.77 18.49
C VAL A 325 33.26 -12.03 17.90
N ILE A 326 34.47 -12.53 18.18
CA ILE A 326 35.71 -11.98 17.64
C ILE A 326 36.11 -12.80 16.41
N ASP A 327 35.97 -12.21 15.23
CA ASP A 327 36.39 -12.82 13.96
C ASP A 327 37.91 -12.71 13.78
N SER A 328 38.47 -11.57 14.17
CA SER A 328 39.91 -11.32 14.21
C SER A 328 40.24 -10.50 15.45
N ALA A 329 41.19 -11.00 16.23
CA ALA A 329 41.64 -10.34 17.46
C ALA A 329 42.46 -9.06 17.20
N GLY A 330 42.95 -8.88 15.97
CA GLY A 330 43.85 -7.80 15.60
C GLY A 330 45.17 -7.80 16.38
N SER A 331 45.89 -6.67 16.33
CA SER A 331 47.16 -6.52 17.05
C SER A 331 47.50 -5.05 17.35
N GLY A 332 48.37 -4.84 18.33
CA GLY A 332 48.88 -3.51 18.72
C GLY A 332 47.95 -2.70 19.64
N TYR A 333 46.85 -3.28 20.13
CA TYR A 333 45.92 -2.57 21.01
C TYR A 333 46.52 -2.38 22.41
N THR A 334 46.57 -1.15 22.90
CA THR A 334 46.69 -0.83 24.33
C THR A 334 45.38 -0.28 24.90
N THR A 335 44.53 0.27 24.03
CA THR A 335 43.16 0.70 24.32
C THR A 335 42.24 0.27 23.20
N ALA A 336 41.06 -0.22 23.55
CA ALA A 336 40.03 -0.57 22.58
C ALA A 336 38.65 -0.32 23.19
N ALA A 337 37.68 0.02 22.34
CA ALA A 337 36.29 0.14 22.71
C ALA A 337 35.41 -0.44 21.61
N PHE A 338 34.27 -1.00 22.02
CA PHE A 338 33.22 -1.40 21.08
C PHE A 338 32.18 -0.30 20.99
N THR A 339 31.85 0.06 19.76
CA THR A 339 30.67 0.87 19.43
C THR A 339 29.68 -0.05 18.76
N ILE A 340 28.63 -0.43 19.49
CA ILE A 340 27.53 -1.25 18.96
C ILE A 340 26.49 -0.30 18.39
N GLN A 341 25.99 -0.63 17.21
CA GLN A 341 24.94 0.14 16.55
C GLN A 341 23.76 0.32 17.49
N SER A 342 23.34 1.58 17.65
CA SER A 342 22.22 1.92 18.52
C SER A 342 20.92 1.37 17.96
N VAL A 343 20.01 1.03 18.86
CA VAL A 343 18.60 0.81 18.48
C VAL A 343 18.05 2.09 17.83
N PRO A 344 17.19 1.99 16.80
CA PRO A 344 16.49 3.14 16.22
C PRO A 344 15.92 4.09 17.27
N SER A 345 16.15 5.39 17.10
CA SER A 345 15.48 6.39 17.92
C SER A 345 13.97 6.29 17.70
N GLY A 346 13.22 6.38 18.79
CA GLY A 346 11.77 6.43 18.71
C GLY A 346 11.26 7.76 18.16
N LEU A 347 9.96 7.99 18.28
CA LEU A 347 9.35 9.26 17.88
C LEU A 347 9.87 10.45 18.70
N SER A 348 10.25 11.51 17.99
CA SER A 348 10.43 12.85 18.53
C SER A 348 9.42 13.80 17.88
N GLY A 349 8.80 14.67 18.68
CA GLY A 349 7.83 15.64 18.17
C GLY A 349 6.50 15.00 17.78
N THR A 350 5.81 15.59 16.82
CA THR A 350 4.47 15.23 16.34
C THR A 350 4.38 15.71 14.90
N PHE A 351 4.09 14.81 13.96
CA PHE A 351 3.97 15.17 12.55
C PHE A 351 2.73 16.02 12.31
N THR A 352 2.79 16.90 11.32
CA THR A 352 1.63 17.64 10.82
C THR A 352 1.11 16.97 9.54
N ASP A 353 -0.20 16.77 9.45
CA ASP A 353 -0.82 16.12 8.30
C ASP A 353 -0.49 16.88 7.00
N GLY A 354 -0.21 16.13 5.93
CA GLY A 354 0.19 16.70 4.64
C GLY A 354 1.61 17.26 4.58
N GLU A 355 2.42 17.18 5.64
CA GLU A 355 3.80 17.68 5.57
C GLU A 355 4.72 16.78 4.74
N THR A 356 5.78 17.37 4.17
CA THR A 356 6.85 16.59 3.54
C THR A 356 7.84 16.12 4.60
N VAL A 357 8.22 14.85 4.54
CA VAL A 357 9.36 14.29 5.29
C VAL A 357 10.56 14.11 4.37
N THR A 358 11.76 14.23 4.94
CA THR A 358 13.03 13.97 4.25
C THR A 358 13.78 12.82 4.92
N GLY A 359 14.25 11.87 4.13
CA GLY A 359 15.11 10.77 4.57
C GLY A 359 16.57 11.19 4.72
N GLY A 360 17.17 10.87 5.87
CA GLY A 360 18.53 11.27 6.19
C GLY A 360 19.63 10.49 5.45
N THR A 361 19.33 9.28 4.97
CA THR A 361 20.30 8.42 4.28
C THR A 361 20.12 8.48 2.77
N THR A 362 18.89 8.33 2.30
CA THR A 362 18.52 8.32 0.88
C THR A 362 18.41 9.74 0.32
N GLY A 363 18.10 10.73 1.17
CA GLY A 363 17.71 12.07 0.73
C GLY A 363 16.33 12.13 0.08
N GLY A 364 15.60 11.00 0.06
CA GLY A 364 14.26 10.91 -0.49
C GLY A 364 13.29 11.81 0.25
N THR A 365 12.31 12.34 -0.47
CA THR A 365 11.19 13.09 0.13
C THR A 365 9.89 12.36 -0.13
N ALA A 366 8.96 12.42 0.82
CA ALA A 366 7.60 11.91 0.67
C ALA A 366 6.63 12.76 1.49
N MET A 367 5.35 12.68 1.17
CA MET A 367 4.32 13.41 1.92
C MET A 367 3.67 12.51 2.96
N VAL A 368 3.47 13.04 4.17
CA VAL A 368 2.72 12.37 5.24
C VAL A 368 1.26 12.33 4.84
N ALA A 369 0.74 11.13 4.62
CA ALA A 369 -0.67 10.91 4.32
C ALA A 369 -1.48 10.75 5.60
N ASP A 370 -0.95 10.01 6.57
CA ASP A 370 -1.63 9.64 7.81
C ASP A 370 -0.59 9.08 8.80
N TRP A 371 -0.85 9.14 10.11
CA TRP A 371 0.06 8.60 11.12
C TRP A 371 -0.65 8.37 12.46
N ASP A 372 -0.19 7.35 13.20
CA ASP A 372 -0.67 7.08 14.56
C ASP A 372 0.50 6.99 15.54
N LYS A 373 0.42 7.83 16.57
CA LYS A 373 1.43 7.93 17.64
C LYS A 373 1.38 6.76 18.63
N SER A 374 0.19 6.26 18.94
CA SER A 374 -0.04 5.16 19.88
C SER A 374 0.47 3.84 19.33
N ASP A 375 0.14 3.59 18.05
CA ASP A 375 0.44 2.35 17.36
C ASP A 375 1.83 2.39 16.70
N GLY A 376 2.39 3.58 16.47
CA GLY A 376 3.77 3.75 16.03
C GLY A 376 3.94 3.53 14.54
N TRP A 377 3.05 4.08 13.72
CA TRP A 377 3.16 4.02 12.26
C TRP A 377 2.95 5.38 11.60
N LEU A 378 3.51 5.54 10.41
CA LEU A 378 3.52 6.73 9.55
C LEU A 378 3.31 6.26 8.10
N LYS A 379 2.23 6.70 7.45
CA LYS A 379 1.96 6.46 6.04
C LYS A 379 2.52 7.59 5.21
N LEU A 380 3.31 7.22 4.21
CA LEU A 380 3.90 8.16 3.26
C LEU A 380 3.38 7.90 1.86
N LYS A 381 3.18 8.96 1.09
CA LYS A 381 2.85 8.89 -0.33
C LYS A 381 3.82 9.67 -1.20
N SER A 382 3.86 9.30 -2.47
CA SER A 382 4.71 9.91 -3.49
C SER A 382 6.20 9.98 -3.10
N PRO A 383 6.82 8.89 -2.62
CA PRO A 383 8.24 8.90 -2.31
C PRO A 383 9.06 9.14 -3.57
N THR A 384 10.08 10.00 -3.47
CA THR A 384 11.02 10.23 -4.57
C THR A 384 12.11 9.15 -4.65
N GLU A 385 12.30 8.40 -3.57
CA GLU A 385 13.29 7.32 -3.42
C GLU A 385 12.76 6.24 -2.47
N ASP A 386 13.32 5.03 -2.54
CA ASP A 386 13.00 3.94 -1.62
C ASP A 386 13.68 4.14 -0.26
N PHE A 387 12.90 4.48 0.76
CA PHE A 387 13.41 4.62 2.13
C PHE A 387 13.92 3.30 2.72
N GLN A 388 14.95 3.40 3.58
CA GLN A 388 15.64 2.24 4.14
C GLN A 388 15.28 2.00 5.60
N ILE A 389 15.27 0.73 6.03
CA ILE A 389 15.20 0.39 7.46
C ILE A 389 16.41 1.00 8.19
N GLY A 390 16.16 1.63 9.34
CA GLY A 390 17.16 2.35 10.12
C GLY A 390 17.40 3.79 9.68
N GLU A 391 16.74 4.25 8.61
CA GLU A 391 16.83 5.64 8.15
C GLU A 391 16.03 6.58 9.06
N LEU A 392 16.60 7.76 9.32
CA LEU A 392 15.92 8.86 10.00
C LEU A 392 15.03 9.60 9.01
N LEU A 393 13.73 9.68 9.28
CA LEU A 393 12.81 10.57 8.60
C LEU A 393 12.57 11.80 9.45
N VAL A 394 12.62 12.99 8.83
CA VAL A 394 12.39 14.27 9.50
C VAL A 394 11.30 15.05 8.79
N GLY A 395 10.27 15.47 9.51
CA GLY A 395 9.21 16.37 9.02
C GLY A 395 9.77 17.77 8.78
N ASN A 396 9.58 18.29 7.57
CA ASN A 396 10.16 19.56 7.15
C ASN A 396 9.46 20.77 7.80
N THR A 397 8.21 20.60 8.24
CA THR A 397 7.43 21.67 8.88
C THR A 397 7.46 21.52 10.40
N SER A 398 7.13 20.32 10.90
CA SER A 398 7.01 20.06 12.33
C SER A 398 8.37 19.89 13.03
N GLY A 399 9.42 19.50 12.28
CA GLY A 399 10.68 19.03 12.84
C GLY A 399 10.55 17.70 13.61
N ALA A 400 9.39 17.03 13.52
CA ALA A 400 9.21 15.70 14.08
C ALA A 400 10.14 14.71 13.39
N SER A 401 10.59 13.68 14.11
CA SER A 401 11.48 12.70 13.54
C SER A 401 11.22 11.30 14.05
N ILE A 402 11.33 10.32 13.17
CA ILE A 402 11.31 8.90 13.49
C ILE A 402 12.48 8.21 12.83
N THR A 403 12.89 7.07 13.36
CA THR A 403 13.73 6.14 12.60
C THR A 403 12.86 4.99 12.13
N ILE A 404 12.93 4.68 10.83
CA ILE A 404 12.18 3.57 10.23
C ILE A 404 12.61 2.29 10.91
N HIS A 405 11.69 1.66 11.63
CA HIS A 405 11.92 0.38 12.27
C HIS A 405 11.62 -0.73 11.27
N SER A 406 10.40 -0.79 10.75
CA SER A 406 10.03 -1.70 9.67
C SER A 406 9.07 -0.99 8.72
N PHE A 407 8.77 -1.59 7.59
CA PHE A 407 7.68 -1.15 6.75
C PHE A 407 6.99 -2.37 6.16
N ASP A 408 5.75 -2.19 5.77
CA ASP A 408 5.01 -3.19 5.01
C ASP A 408 4.63 -2.56 3.67
N ALA A 409 5.27 -3.02 2.60
CA ALA A 409 5.04 -2.55 1.24
C ALA A 409 3.71 -3.07 0.64
N MET A 410 3.07 -4.05 1.31
CA MET A 410 1.80 -4.65 0.92
C MET A 410 0.62 -4.16 1.75
N GLN A 411 0.86 -3.57 2.94
CA GLN A 411 -0.14 -2.79 3.66
C GLN A 411 -0.31 -1.42 2.98
N THR A 412 -1.01 -1.42 1.85
CA THR A 412 -1.64 -0.22 1.31
C THR A 412 -3.03 -0.11 1.94
N THR A 413 -3.51 1.09 2.25
CA THR A 413 -4.91 1.30 2.67
C THR A 413 -5.89 1.22 1.50
N ASP A 414 -5.41 0.89 0.31
CA ASP A 414 -6.25 0.80 -0.87
C ASP A 414 -6.96 -0.55 -0.90
N THR A 415 -8.08 -0.62 -0.19
CA THR A 415 -9.00 -1.76 -0.25
C THR A 415 -9.65 -1.91 -1.62
N LYS A 416 -9.57 -0.90 -2.51
CA LYS A 416 -10.16 -0.89 -3.85
C LYS A 416 -9.31 -1.62 -4.88
N TYR A 417 -7.99 -1.75 -4.65
CA TYR A 417 -7.10 -2.60 -5.47
C TYR A 417 -6.50 -3.81 -4.73
N SER A 418 -6.72 -3.96 -3.41
CA SER A 418 -6.27 -5.13 -2.65
C SER A 418 -7.09 -6.41 -2.90
N ASP A 419 -8.18 -6.33 -3.67
CA ASP A 419 -9.07 -7.45 -3.96
C ASP A 419 -8.36 -8.63 -4.65
N SER A 420 -7.18 -8.42 -5.22
CA SER A 420 -6.34 -9.50 -5.74
C SER A 420 -6.08 -10.60 -4.68
N VAL A 421 -5.89 -10.23 -3.42
CA VAL A 421 -5.66 -11.19 -2.31
C VAL A 421 -6.95 -11.91 -1.92
N THR A 422 -8.08 -11.20 -1.95
CA THR A 422 -9.41 -11.77 -1.71
C THR A 422 -9.78 -12.77 -2.81
N PHE A 423 -9.44 -12.45 -4.07
CA PHE A 423 -9.61 -13.33 -5.21
C PHE A 423 -8.66 -14.53 -5.17
N GLU A 424 -7.39 -14.38 -4.78
CA GLU A 424 -6.47 -15.52 -4.62
C GLU A 424 -6.96 -16.49 -3.53
N THR A 425 -7.36 -15.95 -2.37
CA THR A 425 -7.86 -16.76 -1.24
C THR A 425 -9.15 -17.49 -1.60
N GLN A 426 -10.07 -16.85 -2.31
CA GLN A 426 -11.31 -17.49 -2.77
C GLN A 426 -11.07 -18.44 -3.95
N ALA A 427 -10.07 -18.19 -4.81
CA ALA A 427 -9.72 -19.07 -5.92
C ALA A 427 -9.13 -20.40 -5.44
N ASP A 428 -8.34 -20.38 -4.36
CA ASP A 428 -7.82 -21.59 -3.72
C ASP A 428 -8.95 -22.51 -3.19
N ASP A 429 -10.08 -21.93 -2.76
CA ASP A 429 -11.28 -22.68 -2.36
C ASP A 429 -12.11 -23.18 -3.56
N ILE A 430 -11.91 -22.62 -4.76
CA ILE A 430 -12.67 -22.96 -5.98
C ILE A 430 -11.99 -24.06 -6.80
N ILE A 431 -10.65 -24.13 -6.81
CA ILE A 431 -9.91 -25.15 -7.57
C ILE A 431 -9.03 -26.00 -6.64
N ASP A 432 -9.59 -27.13 -6.19
CA ASP A 432 -8.89 -28.15 -5.42
C ASP A 432 -7.98 -29.02 -6.31
N PHE A 433 -6.66 -28.84 -6.19
CA PHE A 433 -5.66 -29.67 -6.90
C PHE A 433 -5.25 -30.95 -6.12
N SER A 434 -5.88 -31.23 -4.97
CA SER A 434 -5.57 -32.42 -4.17
C SER A 434 -6.09 -33.73 -4.79
N GLU A 435 -7.10 -33.64 -5.66
CA GLU A 435 -7.71 -34.79 -6.37
C GLU A 435 -7.39 -34.81 -7.87
N GLY A 436 -6.10 -34.69 -8.23
CA GLY A 436 -5.61 -35.00 -9.59
C GLY A 436 -5.99 -33.98 -10.68
N ASN A 437 -5.17 -33.91 -11.74
CA ASN A 437 -5.28 -32.88 -12.78
C ASN A 437 -6.69 -32.86 -13.43
N PRO A 438 -7.48 -31.78 -13.25
CA PRO A 438 -8.83 -31.68 -13.82
C PRO A 438 -8.82 -31.38 -15.34
N PHE A 439 -7.65 -31.12 -15.93
CA PHE A 439 -7.51 -30.68 -17.33
C PHE A 439 -6.92 -31.72 -18.29
N GLY A 440 -6.74 -32.99 -17.89
CA GLY A 440 -6.37 -34.00 -18.89
C GLY A 440 -5.97 -35.38 -18.37
N ILE A 441 -6.46 -36.39 -19.10
CA ILE A 441 -6.26 -37.83 -18.90
C ILE A 441 -4.77 -38.18 -18.95
N ALA A 442 -4.23 -38.68 -17.84
CA ALA A 442 -3.00 -39.46 -17.88
C ALA A 442 -3.28 -40.74 -18.68
N THR A 443 -2.53 -40.93 -19.77
CA THR A 443 -2.48 -42.22 -20.49
C THR A 443 -1.54 -43.18 -19.79
#